data_AF-A0A810KXD0-F1
#
_entry.id   AF-A0A810KXD0-F1
#
_cell.length_a   1.000
_cell.length_b   1.000
_cell.length_c   1.000
_cell.angle_alpha   90.00
_cell.angle_beta   90.00
_cell.angle_gamma   90.00
#
_symmetry.space_group_name_H-M   'P 1'
#
loop_
_entity.id
_entity.type
_entity.pdbx_description
1 polymer ?
#
loop_
_entity_poly.entity_id
_entity_poly.type
_entity_poly.pdbx_seq_one_letter_code
_entity_poly.pdbx_strand_id
1 'polypeptide(L)'
;MSELTIDRTGHFFARQLFAPLWDWRRNAYALTTLTGVAWFALSIATITGLAGTRLAALGVPVAVGLAFALALPAARLERRRHGLIGTAVPPRRGLLRAVAHLLLSVPLGGLGVGLIVFWALVSVRNLILFPFVYSWAMDLSTSWGGPTVVGAVAVHMAGGLAAFLLIPHLVRALTTLHAALTRRLLGPAE
;
A
#
# COMPACT_ATOMS: atom_id res chain seq x y z
N MET A 1 25.84 0.02 -6.85
CA MET A 1 26.16 -1.27 -6.20
C MET A 1 26.26 -1.01 -4.71
N SER A 2 25.35 -1.55 -3.90
CA SER A 2 25.47 -1.49 -2.44
C SER A 2 26.44 -2.58 -2.00
N GLU A 3 27.61 -2.17 -1.51
CA GLU A 3 28.62 -3.05 -0.95
C GLU A 3 28.04 -3.78 0.26
N LEU A 4 28.14 -5.11 0.24
CA LEU A 4 27.49 -6.00 1.18
C LEU A 4 28.44 -6.20 2.37
N THR A 5 28.51 -5.20 3.27
CA THR A 5 29.42 -5.27 4.42
C THR A 5 28.79 -6.12 5.52
N ILE A 6 29.30 -7.34 5.67
CA ILE A 6 29.02 -8.22 6.81
C ILE A 6 29.93 -7.76 7.95
N ASP A 7 29.36 -7.31 9.08
CA ASP A 7 30.17 -7.09 10.27
C ASP A 7 30.64 -8.45 10.85
N ARG A 8 31.71 -8.43 11.64
CA ARG A 8 32.33 -9.65 12.21
C ARG A 8 31.42 -10.47 13.14
N THR A 9 30.21 -10.00 13.45
CA THR A 9 29.24 -10.65 14.35
C THR A 9 28.07 -11.31 13.60
N GLY A 10 28.01 -11.20 12.27
CA GLY A 10 26.97 -11.85 11.47
C GLY A 10 25.59 -11.19 11.54
N HIS A 11 25.49 -9.94 12.02
CA HIS A 11 24.23 -9.19 12.18
C HIS A 11 23.56 -8.71 10.87
N PHE A 12 23.87 -9.35 9.74
CA PHE A 12 23.43 -8.93 8.41
C PHE A 12 21.91 -9.04 8.19
N PHE A 13 21.23 -9.91 8.94
CA PHE A 13 19.84 -10.28 8.63
C PHE A 13 18.78 -9.37 9.29
N ALA A 14 18.99 -8.94 10.53
CA ALA A 14 17.96 -8.20 11.26
C ALA A 14 17.71 -6.81 10.64
N ARG A 15 18.78 -6.07 10.33
CA ARG A 15 18.62 -4.69 9.88
C ARG A 15 17.93 -4.59 8.51
N GLN A 16 18.19 -5.51 7.58
CA GLN A 16 17.54 -5.49 6.27
C GLN A 16 16.09 -5.96 6.31
N LEU A 17 15.78 -6.95 7.16
CA LEU A 17 14.43 -7.46 7.37
C LEU A 17 13.54 -6.40 8.04
N PHE A 18 14.06 -5.69 9.05
CA PHE A 18 13.30 -4.71 9.82
C PHE A 18 13.38 -3.27 9.29
N ALA A 19 14.33 -2.93 8.41
CA ALA A 19 14.46 -1.57 7.86
C ALA A 19 13.16 -1.02 7.24
N PRO A 20 12.38 -1.78 6.45
CA PRO A 20 11.13 -1.26 5.87
C PRO A 20 10.04 -1.00 6.90
N LEU A 21 10.02 -1.73 8.01
CA LEU A 21 9.06 -1.53 9.10
C LEU A 21 9.25 -0.15 9.78
N TRP A 22 10.48 0.38 9.76
CA TRP A 22 10.84 1.67 10.35
C TRP A 22 10.89 2.83 9.33
N ASP A 23 10.63 2.57 8.04
CA ASP A 23 10.62 3.58 6.99
C ASP A 23 9.30 4.37 6.97
N TRP A 24 9.06 5.12 8.04
CA TRP A 24 7.84 5.90 8.23
C TRP A 24 7.58 6.88 7.07
N ARG A 25 8.64 7.34 6.39
CA ARG A 25 8.55 8.25 5.23
C ARG A 25 7.84 7.58 4.06
N ARG A 26 8.18 6.32 3.76
CA ARG A 26 7.50 5.54 2.71
C ARG A 26 6.08 5.16 3.09
N ASN A 27 5.85 4.81 4.36
CA ASN A 27 4.50 4.51 4.84
C ASN A 27 3.60 5.76 4.77
N ALA A 28 4.11 6.93 5.21
CA ALA A 28 3.42 8.20 5.06
C ALA A 28 3.20 8.56 3.59
N TYR A 29 4.18 8.32 2.72
CA TYR A 29 4.03 8.52 1.28
C TYR A 29 2.97 7.57 0.67
N ALA A 30 2.87 6.33 1.10
CA ALA A 30 1.80 5.45 0.61
C ALA A 30 0.42 5.89 1.11
N LEU A 31 0.28 6.18 2.40
CA LEU A 31 -0.99 6.58 3.04
C LEU A 31 -1.52 7.93 2.57
N THR A 32 -0.64 8.89 2.25
CA THR A 32 -1.06 10.23 1.83
C THR A 32 -1.37 10.33 0.34
N THR A 33 -1.39 9.21 -0.39
CA THR A 33 -1.85 9.20 -1.78
C THR A 33 -3.35 9.47 -1.78
N LEU A 34 -3.77 10.74 -1.84
CA LEU A 34 -5.18 11.13 -1.81
C LEU A 34 -6.01 10.38 -2.86
N THR A 35 -5.42 10.19 -4.03
CA THR A 35 -5.97 9.40 -5.13
C THR A 35 -6.10 7.92 -4.79
N GLY A 36 -5.13 7.37 -4.06
CA GLY A 36 -5.15 5.99 -3.58
C GLY A 36 -6.18 5.74 -2.49
N VAL A 37 -6.30 6.66 -1.51
CA VAL A 37 -7.31 6.57 -0.44
C VAL A 37 -8.73 6.64 -1.00
N ALA A 38 -8.99 7.59 -1.90
CA ALA A 38 -10.30 7.73 -2.54
C ALA A 38 -10.67 6.48 -3.36
N TRP A 39 -9.72 5.93 -4.12
CA TRP A 39 -9.92 4.70 -4.88
C TRP A 39 -10.13 3.48 -4.00
N PHE A 40 -9.35 3.35 -2.93
CA PHE A 40 -9.50 2.26 -1.97
C PHE A 40 -10.87 2.30 -1.31
N ALA A 41 -11.32 3.46 -0.83
CA ALA A 41 -12.64 3.64 -0.25
C ALA A 41 -13.77 3.31 -1.26
N LEU A 42 -13.64 3.74 -2.51
CA LEU A 42 -14.60 3.43 -3.58
C LEU A 42 -14.63 1.92 -3.89
N SER A 43 -13.47 1.27 -3.92
CA SER A 43 -13.35 -0.18 -4.14
C SER A 43 -14.05 -0.96 -3.03
N ILE A 44 -13.84 -0.56 -1.77
CA ILE A 44 -14.53 -1.16 -0.62
C ILE A 44 -16.04 -0.95 -0.73
N ALA A 45 -16.51 0.29 -0.98
CA ALA A 45 -17.93 0.59 -1.12
C ALA A 45 -18.62 -0.20 -2.26
N THR A 46 -17.89 -0.45 -3.35
CA THR A 46 -18.36 -1.28 -4.47
C THR A 46 -18.47 -2.75 -4.07
N ILE A 47 -17.45 -3.30 -3.40
CA ILE A 47 -17.46 -4.70 -2.94
C ILE A 47 -18.54 -4.94 -1.88
N THR A 48 -18.76 -3.99 -0.98
CA THR A 48 -19.79 -4.10 0.08
C THR A 48 -21.21 -3.80 -0.42
N GLY A 49 -21.41 -3.69 -1.74
CA GLY A 49 -22.73 -3.51 -2.35
C GLY A 49 -23.39 -2.15 -2.09
N LEU A 50 -22.67 -1.19 -1.51
CA LEU A 50 -23.19 0.17 -1.24
C LEU A 50 -23.29 0.99 -2.53
N ALA A 51 -22.58 0.61 -3.59
CA ALA A 51 -22.67 1.19 -4.92
C ALA A 51 -23.31 0.18 -5.89
N GLY A 52 -24.62 0.26 -6.06
CA GLY A 52 -25.37 -0.62 -6.97
C GLY A 52 -24.87 -0.56 -8.43
N THR A 53 -25.14 -1.64 -9.17
CA THR A 53 -24.69 -1.94 -10.56
C THR A 53 -24.97 -0.85 -11.62
N ARG A 54 -25.80 0.16 -11.32
CA ARG A 54 -26.14 1.28 -12.22
C ARG A 54 -25.04 2.34 -12.36
N LEU A 55 -24.05 2.36 -11.45
CA LEU A 55 -22.91 3.30 -11.51
C LEU A 55 -21.84 2.90 -12.54
N ALA A 56 -21.81 1.65 -12.99
CA ALA A 56 -20.76 1.14 -13.88
C ALA A 56 -20.81 1.74 -15.31
N ALA A 57 -22.02 1.99 -15.85
CA ALA A 57 -22.19 2.48 -17.22
C ALA A 57 -21.83 3.97 -17.40
N LEU A 58 -22.07 4.80 -16.37
CA LEU A 58 -21.66 6.21 -16.34
C LEU A 58 -20.28 6.42 -15.72
N GLY A 59 -19.75 5.40 -15.03
CA GLY A 59 -18.51 5.50 -14.27
C GLY A 59 -17.28 5.73 -15.13
N VAL A 60 -17.19 5.12 -16.31
CA VAL A 60 -16.01 5.24 -17.18
C VAL A 60 -15.86 6.65 -17.77
N PRO A 61 -16.89 7.25 -18.41
CA PRO A 61 -16.78 8.62 -18.94
C PRO A 61 -16.52 9.66 -17.83
N VAL A 62 -17.16 9.50 -16.67
CA VAL A 62 -16.96 10.39 -15.52
C VAL A 62 -15.55 10.24 -14.96
N ALA A 63 -15.03 9.02 -14.83
CA ALA A 63 -13.66 8.78 -14.37
C ALA A 63 -12.62 9.36 -15.34
N VAL A 64 -12.84 9.24 -16.65
CA VAL A 64 -11.96 9.84 -17.67
C VAL A 64 -12.03 11.38 -17.58
N GLY A 65 -13.23 11.96 -17.54
CA GLY A 65 -13.40 13.42 -17.41
C GLY A 65 -12.75 13.98 -16.15
N LEU A 66 -12.94 13.32 -15.01
CA LEU A 66 -12.27 13.65 -13.75
C LEU A 66 -10.75 13.49 -13.86
N ALA A 67 -10.25 12.45 -14.54
CA ALA A 67 -8.82 12.28 -14.73
C ALA A 67 -8.21 13.47 -15.50
N PHE A 68 -8.86 13.95 -16.55
CA PHE A 68 -8.41 15.15 -17.28
C PHE A 68 -8.48 16.42 -16.42
N ALA A 69 -9.57 16.63 -15.69
CA ALA A 69 -9.75 17.80 -14.83
C ALA A 69 -8.74 17.84 -13.67
N LEU A 70 -8.40 16.68 -13.09
CA LEU A 70 -7.57 16.56 -11.90
C LEU A 70 -6.09 16.26 -12.20
N ALA A 71 -5.72 15.92 -13.44
CA ALA A 71 -4.37 15.52 -13.81
C ALA A 71 -3.29 16.54 -13.40
N LEU A 72 -3.48 17.82 -13.72
CA LEU A 72 -2.49 18.86 -13.42
C LEU A 72 -2.40 19.19 -11.91
N PRO A 73 -3.53 19.37 -11.18
CA PRO A 73 -3.51 19.47 -9.72
C PRO A 73 -2.84 18.26 -9.04
N ALA A 74 -3.20 17.04 -9.45
CA ALA A 74 -2.65 15.80 -8.90
C ALA A 74 -1.13 15.72 -9.14
N ALA A 75 -0.68 16.03 -10.36
CA ALA A 75 0.75 16.06 -10.68
C ALA A 75 1.53 17.11 -9.85
N ARG A 76 0.92 18.27 -9.53
CA ARG A 76 1.54 19.28 -8.65
C ARG A 76 1.66 18.79 -7.22
N LEU A 77 0.60 18.20 -6.68
CA LEU A 77 0.59 17.63 -5.35
C LEU A 77 1.63 16.51 -5.25
N GLU A 78 1.68 15.62 -6.24
CA GLU A 78 2.59 14.48 -6.23
C GLU A 78 4.05 14.92 -6.17
N ARG A 79 4.44 15.92 -6.97
CA ARG A 79 5.79 16.50 -6.90
C ARG A 79 6.14 17.07 -5.53
N ARG A 80 5.18 17.65 -4.79
CA ARG A 80 5.41 18.12 -3.41
C ARG A 80 5.62 16.97 -2.45
N ARG A 81 4.82 15.91 -2.58
CA ARG A 81 4.87 14.71 -1.73
C ARG A 81 6.15 13.90 -1.92
N HIS A 82 6.75 13.97 -3.11
CA HIS A 82 8.07 13.38 -3.38
C HIS A 82 9.19 13.88 -2.46
N GLY A 83 9.03 15.05 -1.85
CA GLY A 83 9.91 15.53 -0.78
C GLY A 83 9.88 14.63 0.48
N LEU A 84 8.78 13.93 0.76
CA LEU A 84 8.67 12.99 1.88
C LEU A 84 9.66 11.82 1.75
N ILE A 85 9.94 11.38 0.53
CA ILE A 85 10.91 10.33 0.23
C ILE A 85 12.28 10.87 -0.19
N GLY A 86 12.53 12.18 0.03
CA GLY A 86 13.82 12.82 -0.21
C GLY A 86 14.18 12.99 -1.69
N THR A 87 13.21 12.96 -2.59
CA THR A 87 13.44 13.11 -4.03
C THR A 87 12.84 14.39 -4.56
N ALA A 88 13.60 15.18 -5.31
CA ALA A 88 13.07 16.31 -6.07
C ALA A 88 12.64 15.83 -7.45
N VAL A 89 11.45 16.25 -7.90
CA VAL A 89 10.95 15.98 -9.26
C VAL A 89 10.75 17.31 -9.96
N PRO A 90 11.64 17.71 -10.88
CA PRO A 90 11.50 18.96 -11.62
C PRO A 90 10.22 18.95 -12.45
N PRO A 91 9.55 20.10 -12.64
CA PRO A 91 8.29 20.14 -13.37
C PRO A 91 8.51 19.94 -14.87
N ARG A 92 7.89 18.91 -15.44
CA ARG A 92 7.68 18.79 -16.89
C ARG A 92 6.25 19.14 -17.27
N ARG A 93 6.08 19.88 -18.38
CA ARG A 93 4.77 20.24 -18.93
C ARG A 93 4.21 19.10 -19.81
N GLY A 94 2.90 18.89 -19.77
CA GLY A 94 2.18 17.97 -20.65
C GLY A 94 0.94 17.35 -20.01
N LEU A 95 -0.26 17.71 -20.50
CA LEU A 95 -1.54 17.21 -19.98
C LEU A 95 -1.65 15.69 -20.12
N LEU A 96 -1.36 15.13 -21.29
CA LEU A 96 -1.46 13.68 -21.53
C LEU A 96 -0.56 12.86 -20.60
N ARG A 97 0.64 13.35 -20.29
CA ARG A 97 1.53 12.70 -19.31
C ARG A 97 1.01 12.80 -17.89
N ALA A 98 0.41 13.93 -17.53
CA ALA A 98 -0.24 14.11 -16.23
C ALA A 98 -1.47 13.19 -16.08
N VAL A 99 -2.25 13.01 -17.15
CA VAL A 99 -3.37 12.05 -17.20
C VAL A 99 -2.85 10.62 -17.09
N ALA A 100 -1.85 10.22 -17.89
CA ALA A 100 -1.26 8.89 -17.83
C ALA A 100 -0.66 8.60 -16.44
N HIS A 101 0.00 9.59 -15.84
CA HIS A 101 0.47 9.50 -14.46
C HIS A 101 -0.70 9.26 -13.51
N LEU A 102 -1.75 10.07 -13.57
CA LEU A 102 -2.90 9.94 -12.67
C LEU A 102 -3.57 8.56 -12.79
N LEU A 103 -3.81 8.08 -14.02
CA LEU A 103 -4.43 6.79 -14.28
C LEU A 103 -3.62 5.60 -13.76
N LEU A 104 -2.28 5.70 -13.73
CA LEU A 104 -1.40 4.67 -13.18
C LEU A 104 -1.20 4.82 -11.65
N SER A 105 -1.12 6.06 -11.17
CA SER A 105 -0.89 6.38 -9.77
C SER A 105 -2.09 6.09 -8.89
N VAL A 106 -3.32 6.20 -9.41
CA VAL A 106 -4.56 5.86 -8.68
C VAL A 106 -4.59 4.39 -8.24
N PRO A 107 -4.49 3.38 -9.13
CA PRO A 107 -4.53 1.98 -8.72
C PRO A 107 -3.32 1.60 -7.87
N LEU A 108 -2.13 2.14 -8.15
CA LEU A 108 -0.93 1.88 -7.34
C LEU A 108 -1.05 2.47 -5.93
N GLY A 109 -1.58 3.69 -5.81
CA GLY A 109 -1.87 4.31 -4.52
C GLY A 109 -2.92 3.51 -3.74
N GLY A 110 -3.98 3.07 -4.41
CA GLY A 110 -5.03 2.25 -3.81
C GLY A 110 -4.52 0.91 -3.30
N LEU A 111 -3.66 0.24 -4.07
CA LEU A 111 -2.97 -0.98 -3.64
C LEU A 111 -2.06 -0.71 -2.44
N GLY A 112 -1.30 0.39 -2.44
CA GLY A 112 -0.45 0.78 -1.32
C GLY A 112 -1.23 1.01 -0.02
N VAL A 113 -2.32 1.78 -0.09
CA VAL A 113 -3.22 2.01 1.06
C VAL A 113 -3.84 0.69 1.53
N GLY A 114 -4.37 -0.10 0.59
CA GLY A 114 -5.00 -1.38 0.91
C GLY A 114 -4.04 -2.36 1.58
N LEU A 115 -2.78 -2.41 1.13
CA LEU A 115 -1.75 -3.23 1.77
C LEU A 115 -1.44 -2.76 3.20
N ILE A 116 -1.39 -1.46 3.46
CA ILE A 116 -1.12 -0.94 4.81
C ILE A 116 -2.30 -1.22 5.75
N VAL A 117 -3.54 -1.01 5.29
CA VAL A 117 -4.75 -1.33 6.05
C VAL A 117 -4.81 -2.84 6.32
N PHE A 118 -4.60 -3.66 5.30
CA PHE A 118 -4.56 -5.12 5.42
C PHE A 118 -3.45 -5.56 6.39
N TRP A 119 -2.25 -5.00 6.28
CA TRP A 119 -1.14 -5.27 7.20
C TRP A 119 -1.51 -4.94 8.65
N ALA A 120 -2.07 -3.76 8.91
CA ALA A 120 -2.48 -3.36 10.25
C ALA A 120 -3.57 -4.28 10.80
N LEU A 121 -4.61 -4.57 10.02
CA LEU A 121 -5.72 -5.43 10.43
C LEU A 121 -5.27 -6.87 10.68
N VAL A 122 -4.50 -7.47 9.77
CA VAL A 122 -4.00 -8.84 9.93
C VAL A 122 -3.02 -8.92 11.08
N SER A 123 -2.14 -7.94 11.26
CA SER A 123 -1.19 -7.93 12.37
C SER A 123 -1.92 -7.80 13.71
N VAL A 124 -2.83 -6.83 13.85
CA VAL A 124 -3.60 -6.66 15.09
C VAL A 124 -4.47 -7.89 15.35
N ARG A 125 -5.25 -8.34 14.36
CA ARG A 125 -6.14 -9.49 14.50
C ARG A 125 -5.36 -10.74 14.85
N ASN A 126 -4.34 -11.09 14.07
CA ASN A 126 -3.71 -12.39 14.17
C ASN A 126 -2.58 -12.42 15.21
N LEU A 127 -1.78 -11.34 15.35
CA LEU A 127 -0.65 -11.30 16.28
C LEU A 127 -1.02 -10.89 17.71
N ILE A 128 -2.12 -10.13 17.87
CA ILE A 128 -2.50 -9.58 19.17
C ILE A 128 -3.84 -10.18 19.60
N LEU A 129 -4.92 -9.95 18.84
CA LEU A 129 -6.25 -10.32 19.30
C LEU A 129 -6.48 -11.84 19.30
N PHE A 130 -5.96 -12.57 18.33
CA PHE A 130 -6.19 -14.02 18.24
C PHE A 130 -5.63 -14.82 19.43
N PRO A 131 -4.32 -14.72 19.77
CA PRO A 131 -3.74 -15.52 20.85
C PRO A 131 -4.26 -15.11 22.25
N PHE A 132 -4.64 -13.85 22.44
CA PHE A 132 -4.97 -13.30 23.77
C PHE A 132 -6.47 -13.11 24.00
N VAL A 133 -7.29 -13.06 22.93
CA VAL A 133 -8.73 -12.78 23.04
C VAL A 133 -9.55 -13.83 22.31
N TYR A 134 -9.41 -13.96 20.99
CA TYR A 134 -10.35 -14.76 20.19
C TYR A 134 -10.23 -16.27 20.42
N SER A 135 -9.02 -16.78 20.63
CA SER A 135 -8.80 -18.22 20.83
C SER A 135 -9.45 -18.76 22.11
N TRP A 136 -9.83 -17.89 23.05
CA TRP A 136 -10.46 -18.25 24.32
C TRP A 136 -11.95 -17.90 24.39
N ALA A 137 -12.45 -17.08 23.46
CA ALA A 137 -13.78 -16.47 23.54
C ALA A 137 -14.71 -16.89 22.39
N MET A 138 -14.21 -17.56 21.36
CA MET A 138 -14.99 -17.89 20.16
C MET A 138 -15.01 -19.39 19.87
N ASP A 139 -16.07 -19.84 19.19
CA ASP A 139 -16.12 -21.19 18.64
C ASP A 139 -15.03 -21.37 17.56
N LEU A 140 -14.16 -22.35 17.77
CA LEU A 140 -13.03 -22.67 16.89
C LEU A 140 -13.37 -23.72 15.84
N SER A 141 -14.59 -24.27 15.81
CA SER A 141 -15.03 -25.31 14.89
C SER A 141 -14.81 -24.96 13.41
N THR A 142 -14.88 -23.68 13.08
CA THR A 142 -14.68 -23.13 11.72
C THR A 142 -13.34 -22.40 11.54
N SER A 143 -12.49 -22.42 12.56
CA SER A 143 -11.23 -21.68 12.53
C SER A 143 -10.16 -22.39 11.70
N TRP A 144 -9.35 -21.59 11.00
CA TRP A 144 -8.17 -22.09 10.30
C TRP A 144 -7.14 -22.57 11.31
N GLY A 145 -6.63 -23.78 11.14
CA GLY A 145 -5.82 -24.49 12.15
C GLY A 145 -6.60 -25.54 12.95
N GLY A 146 -7.90 -25.70 12.66
CA GLY A 146 -8.76 -26.74 13.23
C GLY A 146 -9.37 -26.35 14.58
N PRO A 147 -10.18 -27.24 15.19
CA PRO A 147 -11.00 -26.92 16.35
C PRO A 147 -10.21 -26.79 17.67
N THR A 148 -8.88 -26.86 17.62
CA THR A 148 -8.03 -26.77 18.82
C THR A 148 -7.46 -25.37 18.96
N VAL A 149 -7.36 -24.88 20.20
CA VAL A 149 -6.73 -23.58 20.53
C VAL A 149 -5.32 -23.50 19.95
N VAL A 150 -4.51 -24.55 20.17
CA VAL A 150 -3.12 -24.59 19.73
C VAL A 150 -3.01 -24.51 18.21
N GLY A 151 -3.79 -25.31 17.48
CA GLY A 151 -3.76 -25.31 16.01
C GLY A 151 -4.23 -23.98 15.43
N ALA A 152 -5.33 -23.43 15.96
CA ALA A 152 -5.87 -22.15 15.52
C ALA A 152 -4.88 -21.00 15.79
N VAL A 153 -4.31 -20.92 16.99
CA VAL A 153 -3.30 -19.91 17.35
C VAL A 153 -2.06 -20.05 16.47
N ALA A 154 -1.55 -21.26 16.26
CA ALA A 154 -0.36 -21.48 15.43
C ALA A 154 -0.54 -20.97 14.00
N VAL A 155 -1.66 -21.29 13.34
CA VAL A 155 -1.94 -20.84 11.97
C VAL A 155 -2.11 -19.33 11.90
N HIS A 156 -2.85 -18.74 12.84
CA HIS A 156 -3.06 -17.29 12.87
C HIS A 156 -1.76 -16.54 13.16
N MET A 157 -0.97 -16.97 14.16
CA MET A 157 0.38 -16.44 14.42
C MET A 157 1.26 -16.50 13.19
N ALA A 158 1.33 -17.66 12.52
CA ALA A 158 2.15 -17.84 11.34
C ALA A 158 1.73 -16.90 10.20
N GLY A 159 0.42 -16.82 9.91
CA GLY A 159 -0.11 -15.91 8.90
C GLY A 159 0.09 -14.43 9.26
N GLY A 160 -0.12 -14.07 10.52
CA GLY A 160 0.13 -12.74 11.06
C GLY A 160 1.59 -12.33 10.94
N LEU A 161 2.52 -13.22 11.30
CA LEU A 161 3.95 -12.97 11.26
C LEU A 161 4.46 -12.86 9.82
N ALA A 162 3.99 -13.73 8.93
CA ALA A 162 4.27 -13.65 7.51
C ALA A 162 3.81 -12.32 6.91
N ALA A 163 2.55 -11.92 7.16
CA ALA A 163 2.04 -10.63 6.73
C ALA A 163 2.83 -9.47 7.32
N PHE A 164 3.12 -9.52 8.62
CA PHE A 164 3.84 -8.48 9.35
C PHE A 164 5.22 -8.20 8.75
N LEU A 165 5.95 -9.26 8.39
CA LEU A 165 7.28 -9.16 7.81
C LEU A 165 7.23 -8.81 6.31
N LEU A 166 6.34 -9.44 5.52
CA LEU A 166 6.40 -9.34 4.06
C LEU A 166 5.76 -8.07 3.49
N ILE A 167 4.64 -7.60 4.04
CA ILE A 167 3.90 -6.46 3.45
C ILE A 167 4.71 -5.16 3.44
N PRO A 168 5.49 -4.79 4.47
CA PRO A 168 6.36 -3.61 4.42
C PRO A 168 7.32 -3.61 3.22
N HIS A 169 7.82 -4.79 2.80
CA HIS A 169 8.64 -4.90 1.60
C HIS A 169 7.83 -4.64 0.32
N LEU A 170 6.60 -5.14 0.25
CA LEU A 170 5.69 -4.86 -0.88
C LEU A 170 5.32 -3.38 -0.96
N VAL A 171 5.00 -2.74 0.16
CA VAL A 171 4.74 -1.29 0.24
C VAL A 171 5.95 -0.49 -0.22
N ARG A 172 7.16 -0.90 0.18
CA ARG A 172 8.42 -0.30 -0.30
C ARG A 172 8.61 -0.47 -1.80
N ALA A 173 8.34 -1.66 -2.35
CA ALA A 173 8.43 -1.93 -3.78
C ALA A 173 7.44 -1.07 -4.57
N LEU A 174 6.17 -1.01 -4.14
CA LEU A 174 5.14 -0.17 -4.76
C LEU A 174 5.48 1.32 -4.69
N THR A 175 5.98 1.80 -3.55
CA THR A 175 6.43 3.19 -3.40
C THR A 175 7.58 3.51 -4.34
N THR A 176 8.50 2.55 -4.54
CA THR A 176 9.62 2.71 -5.47
C THR A 176 9.16 2.75 -6.92
N LEU A 177 8.20 1.88 -7.29
CA LEU A 177 7.56 1.89 -8.60
C LEU A 177 6.81 3.20 -8.85
N HIS A 178 6.01 3.65 -7.87
CA HIS A 178 5.29 4.93 -7.94
C HIS A 178 6.27 6.09 -8.14
N ALA A 179 7.38 6.11 -7.39
CA ALA A 179 8.39 7.14 -7.53
C ALA A 179 9.08 7.11 -8.90
N ALA A 180 9.34 5.92 -9.46
CA ALA A 180 9.89 5.76 -10.80
C ALA A 180 8.91 6.27 -11.88
N LEU A 181 7.62 5.95 -11.77
CA LEU A 181 6.57 6.45 -12.66
C LEU A 181 6.45 7.97 -12.61
N THR A 182 6.52 8.56 -11.41
CA THR A 182 6.54 10.01 -11.26
C THR A 182 7.71 10.64 -11.97
N ARG A 183 8.93 10.14 -11.78
CA ARG A 183 10.12 10.66 -12.47
C ARG A 183 10.00 10.54 -13.99
N ARG A 184 9.57 9.38 -14.49
CA ARG A 184 9.44 9.11 -15.93
C ARG A 184 8.39 9.98 -16.61
N LEU A 185 7.24 10.21 -15.96
CA LEU A 185 6.10 10.89 -16.58
C LEU A 185 6.06 12.39 -16.28
N LEU A 186 6.51 12.80 -15.10
CA LEU A 186 6.43 14.19 -14.62
C LEU A 186 7.79 14.89 -14.52
N GLY A 187 8.91 14.15 -14.58
CA GLY A 187 10.27 14.68 -14.59
C GLY A 187 10.83 14.93 -16.00
N PRO A 188 11.96 15.66 -16.12
CA PRO A 188 12.65 15.91 -17.38
C PRO A 188 13.11 14.59 -18.05
N ALA A 189 13.32 14.62 -19.37
CA ALA A 189 13.93 13.47 -20.05
C ALA A 189 15.41 13.43 -19.66
N GLU A 190 15.86 12.28 -19.15
CA GLU A 190 17.29 11.93 -19.11
C GLU A 190 17.77 11.58 -20.53
#